data_AF-A0A3A4XNZ5-F1
#
_entry.id   AF-A0A3A4XNZ5-F1
#
_cell.length_a   1.000
_cell.length_b   1.000
_cell.length_c   1.000
_cell.angle_alpha   90.00
_cell.angle_beta   90.00
_cell.angle_gamma   90.00
#
_symmetry.space_group_name_H-M   'P 1'
#
loop_
_entity.id
_entity.type
_entity.pdbx_description
1 polymer ?
#
loop_
_entity_poly.entity_id
_entity_poly.type
_entity_poly.pdbx_seq_one_letter_code
_entity_poly.pdbx_strand_id
1 'polypeptide(L)' 'MRTIHEGKLPIKLWAAKIEAEALQQAINLANLPFAYMHIAIMPDVHKGFGMPIGGGKGGSD' A
#
# COMPACT_ATOMS: atom_id res chain seq x y z
N MET A 1 -3.54 -1.25 14.84
CA MET A 1 -3.47 -2.16 13.68
C MET A 1 -4.88 -2.40 13.18
N ARG A 2 -5.13 -2.16 11.90
CA ARG A 2 -6.39 -2.43 11.19
C ARG A 2 -6.11 -3.46 10.10
N THR A 3 -7.06 -4.35 9.83
CA THR A 3 -6.99 -5.26 8.68
C THR A 3 -8.02 -4.84 7.64
N ILE A 4 -7.61 -4.77 6.38
CA ILE A 4 -8.43 -4.45 5.22
C ILE A 4 -8.53 -5.71 4.34
N HIS A 5 -9.74 -6.03 3.89
CA HIS A 5 -10.05 -7.23 3.10
C HIS A 5 -10.57 -6.86 1.70
N GLU A 6 -9.78 -6.05 0.98
CA GLU A 6 -10.14 -5.59 -0.38
C GLU A 6 -9.45 -6.39 -1.50
N GLY A 7 -8.41 -7.18 -1.18
CA GLY A 7 -7.72 -8.06 -2.14
C GLY A 7 -7.86 -9.54 -1.79
N LYS A 8 -7.20 -10.40 -2.59
CA LYS A 8 -7.10 -11.84 -2.31
C LYS A 8 -6.43 -12.15 -0.98
N LEU A 9 -5.53 -11.27 -0.53
CA LEU A 9 -4.85 -11.36 0.76
C LEU A 9 -5.27 -10.23 1.70
N PRO A 10 -5.30 -10.49 3.02
CA PRO A 10 -5.56 -9.44 4.00
C PRO A 10 -4.41 -8.42 4.00
N ILE A 11 -4.77 -7.14 4.04
CA ILE A 11 -3.83 -6.02 4.15
C ILE A 11 -3.83 -5.58 5.62
N LYS A 12 -2.72 -5.75 6.31
CA LYS A 12 -2.53 -5.30 7.69
C LYS A 12 -1.91 -3.91 7.68
N LEU A 13 -2.67 -2.94 8.17
CA LEU A 13 -2.32 -1.53 8.27
C LEU A 13 -2.02 -1.17 9.72
N TRP A 14 -0.78 -0.80 10.02
CA TRP A 14 -0.38 -0.24 11.31
C TRP A 14 -0.36 1.28 11.32
N ALA A 15 -0.56 1.92 10.18
CA ALA A 15 -0.66 3.37 10.08
C ALA A 15 -2.03 3.90 10.51
N ALA A 16 -2.03 5.06 11.18
CA ALA A 16 -3.25 5.76 11.60
C ALA A 16 -4.00 6.37 10.40
N LYS A 17 -3.25 6.78 9.37
CA LYS A 17 -3.77 7.30 8.11
C LYS A 17 -3.00 6.66 6.95
N ILE A 18 -3.69 6.45 5.85
CA ILE A 18 -3.14 5.98 4.59
C ILE A 18 -3.74 6.83 3.47
N GLU A 19 -2.91 7.26 2.53
CA GLU A 19 -3.39 7.97 1.34
C GLU A 19 -4.14 7.01 0.41
N ALA A 20 -5.16 7.50 -0.29
CA ALA A 20 -5.98 6.68 -1.18
C ALA A 20 -5.14 5.95 -2.24
N GLU A 21 -4.11 6.62 -2.78
CA GLU A 21 -3.18 6.04 -3.75
C GLU A 21 -2.37 4.88 -3.16
N ALA A 22 -1.87 5.03 -1.92
CA ALA A 22 -1.12 3.99 -1.24
C ALA A 22 -2.00 2.77 -0.90
N LEU A 23 -3.27 3.01 -0.53
CA LEU A 23 -4.25 1.95 -0.35
C LEU A 23 -4.50 1.20 -1.66
N GLN A 24 -4.71 1.91 -2.77
CA GLN A 24 -4.92 1.29 -4.07
C GLN A 24 -3.73 0.43 -4.51
N GLN A 25 -2.50 0.91 -4.27
CA GLN A 25 -1.29 0.11 -4.51
C GLN A 25 -1.27 -1.16 -3.64
N ALA A 26 -1.62 -1.05 -2.36
CA ALA A 26 -1.68 -2.21 -1.49
C ALA A 26 -2.74 -3.24 -1.93
N ILE A 27 -3.88 -2.78 -2.43
CA ILE A 27 -4.92 -3.65 -3.02
C ILE A 27 -4.38 -4.34 -4.26
N ASN A 28 -3.69 -3.61 -5.14
CA ASN A 28 -3.06 -4.20 -6.33
C ASN A 28 -2.02 -5.25 -5.95
N LEU A 29 -1.16 -4.96 -4.97
CA LEU A 29 -0.18 -5.90 -4.43
C LEU A 29 -0.85 -7.14 -3.81
N ALA A 30 -1.94 -6.96 -3.06
CA ALA A 30 -2.71 -8.04 -2.45
C ALA A 30 -3.38 -8.97 -3.49
N ASN A 31 -3.50 -8.54 -4.74
CA ASN A 31 -4.08 -9.31 -5.84
C ASN A 31 -3.05 -10.01 -6.74
N LEU A 32 -1.75 -9.77 -6.52
CA LEU A 32 -0.69 -10.39 -7.32
C LEU A 32 -0.61 -11.91 -7.05
N PRO A 33 -0.41 -12.74 -8.09
CA PRO A 33 -0.40 -14.19 -7.96
C PRO A 33 0.78 -14.74 -7.14
N PHE A 34 1.82 -13.93 -6.92
CA PHE A 34 2.99 -14.28 -6.13
C PHE A 34 3.02 -13.61 -4.74
N ALA A 35 2.04 -12.75 -4.43
CA ALA A 35 1.93 -12.22 -3.08
C ALA A 35 1.55 -13.36 -2.14
N TYR A 36 2.17 -13.41 -0.96
CA TYR A 36 2.01 -14.50 -0.03
C TYR A 36 1.61 -14.00 1.35
N MET A 37 0.67 -14.70 1.99
CA MET A 37 0.16 -14.48 3.36
C MET A 37 -0.62 -13.19 3.62
N HIS A 38 0.01 -12.02 3.55
CA HIS A 38 -0.63 -10.72 3.83
C HIS A 38 0.25 -9.56 3.35
N ILE A 39 -0.38 -8.43 3.03
CA ILE A 39 0.34 -7.17 2.76
C ILE A 39 0.49 -6.40 4.07
N ALA A 40 1.69 -5.97 4.42
CA ALA A 40 1.97 -5.22 5.64
C ALA A 40 2.29 -3.76 5.30
N ILE A 41 1.54 -2.82 5.88
CA ILE A 41 1.75 -1.38 5.74
C ILE A 41 2.08 -0.80 7.12
N MET A 42 3.30 -0.30 7.28
CA MET A 42 3.80 0.21 8.56
C MET A 42 3.81 1.75 8.60
N PRO A 43 3.56 2.38 9.76
CA PRO A 43 3.54 3.85 9.93
C PRO A 43 4.92 4.51 9.95
N ASP A 44 5.96 3.74 10.24
CA ASP A 44 7.32 4.20 10.56
C ASP A 44 8.18 4.46 9.32
N VAL A 45 7.64 4.23 8.13
CA VAL A 45 8.31 4.54 6.87
C VAL A 45 7.86 5.92 6.37
N HIS A 46 8.27 6.98 7.06
CA HIS A 46 8.36 8.29 6.42
C HIS A 46 9.54 8.22 5.45
N LYS A 47 9.23 8.09 4.16
CA LYS A 47 10.16 7.94 3.02
C LYS A 47 10.96 6.64 3.00
N GLY A 48 10.42 5.69 2.26
CA GLY A 48 11.21 4.69 1.57
C GLY A 48 10.95 3.28 2.05
N PHE A 49 10.12 2.54 1.33
CA PHE A 49 10.39 1.12 1.06
C PHE A 49 9.42 0.65 -0.03
N GLY A 50 9.96 0.14 -1.14
CA GLY A 50 9.21 -0.73 -2.03
C GLY A 50 9.41 -0.46 -3.52
N MET A 51 8.62 0.45 -4.08
CA MET A 51 8.59 0.72 -5.53
C MET A 51 7.79 2.01 -5.80
N PRO A 52 8.42 3.09 -6.27
CA PRO A 52 7.72 4.14 -6.99
C PRO A 52 7.61 3.70 -8.44
N ILE A 53 6.53 3.00 -8.81
CA ILE A 53 6.18 2.91 -10.23
C ILE A 53 5.27 4.10 -10.53
N GLY A 54 5.88 5.13 -11.11
CA GLY A 54 5.17 6.32 -11.57
C GLY A 54 5.92 7.60 -11.20
N GLY A 55 7.04 7.87 -11.87
CA GLY A 55 7.46 9.24 -12.05
C GLY A 55 6.36 10.02 -12.76
N GLY A 56 6.01 11.19 -12.23
CA GLY A 56 5.22 12.19 -12.95
C GLY A 56 3.76 12.31 -12.54
N LYS A 57 3.51 13.00 -11.43
CA LYS A 57 2.68 14.21 -11.52
C LYS A 57 3.50 15.34 -10.90
N GLY A 58 4.07 16.15 -11.78
CA GLY A 58 4.47 17.49 -11.39
C GLY A 58 3.27 18.17 -10.74
N GLY A 59 3.55 18.92 -9.69
CA GLY A 59 2.67 20.03 -9.35
C GLY A 59 2.45 20.85 -10.60
N SER A 60 1.19 20.96 -10.98
CA SER A 60 0.69 22.18 -11.60
C SER A 60 -0.43 22.60 -10.68
N ASP A 61 -0.21 23.77 -10.06
CA ASP A 61 -1.23 24.80 -9.86
C ASP A 61 -2.59 24.55 -10.54
#